data_AF-A0A453IP46-F1
#
_entry.id   AF-A0A453IP46-F1
#
_cell.length_a   1.000
_cell.length_b   1.000
_cell.length_c   1.000
_cell.angle_alpha   90.00
_cell.angle_beta   90.00
_cell.angle_gamma   90.00
#
_symmetry.space_group_name_H-M   'P 1'
#
loop_
_entity.id
_entity.type
_entity.pdbx_description
1 polymer ?
#
loop_
_entity_poly.entity_id
_entity_poly.type
_entity_poly.pdbx_seq_one_letter_code
_entity_poly.pdbx_strand_id
1 'polypeptide(L)'
;LIKCLVDNIVVDISFNQVGGLCTLCFLEQVDNLINQNHLFKRSIILVKAWCFYESRILGAHHGLISTYALETLVLYIFHVFNNCFTGPLEVLYRFLEFFSNFDWEKFCLSLWGPVPISSLPDMTAEPPRMDTGELLLTKAFLDRCNHLYGVMPRTQENQGQPFVSKHFNVIDPLRANNNLGRSVSKG
;
A
#
# COMPACT_ATOMS: atom_id res chain seq x y z
N LEU A 1 -19.16 -4.12 -13.32
CA LEU A 1 -19.01 -4.82 -12.02
C LEU A 1 -20.36 -5.40 -11.68
N ILE A 2 -20.44 -6.70 -11.43
CA ILE A 2 -21.66 -7.36 -10.95
C ILE A 2 -21.43 -7.64 -9.47
N LYS A 3 -22.37 -7.24 -8.61
CA LYS A 3 -22.34 -7.55 -7.18
C LYS A 3 -23.43 -8.54 -6.88
N CYS A 4 -23.12 -9.64 -6.20
CA CYS A 4 -24.10 -10.64 -5.80
C CYS A 4 -23.78 -11.21 -4.41
N LEU A 5 -24.76 -11.91 -3.83
CA LEU A 5 -24.59 -12.69 -2.62
C LEU A 5 -24.59 -14.17 -3.00
N VAL A 6 -23.56 -14.89 -2.57
CA VAL A 6 -23.47 -16.35 -2.71
C VAL A 6 -23.23 -16.90 -1.31
N ASP A 7 -24.18 -17.69 -0.78
CA ASP A 7 -24.12 -18.24 0.57
C ASP A 7 -23.79 -17.19 1.66
N ASN A 8 -24.46 -16.03 1.60
CA ASN A 8 -24.24 -14.86 2.47
C ASN A 8 -22.85 -14.20 2.37
N ILE A 9 -22.06 -14.54 1.36
CA ILE A 9 -20.79 -13.87 1.04
C ILE A 9 -21.05 -12.86 -0.08
N VAL A 10 -20.66 -11.61 0.15
CA VAL A 10 -20.69 -10.56 -0.89
C VAL A 10 -19.58 -10.83 -1.90
N VAL A 11 -19.96 -11.03 -3.16
CA VAL A 11 -19.06 -11.32 -4.27
C VAL A 11 -19.15 -10.21 -5.32
N ASP A 12 -18.01 -9.63 -5.65
CA ASP A 12 -17.85 -8.64 -6.71
C ASP A 12 -17.19 -9.30 -7.93
N ILE A 13 -17.94 -9.46 -9.02
CA ILE A 13 -17.47 -10.02 -10.29
C ILE A 13 -17.13 -8.87 -11.25
N SER A 14 -15.86 -8.80 -11.61
CA SER A 14 -15.34 -7.81 -12.55
C SER A 14 -14.82 -8.47 -13.83
N PHE A 15 -14.96 -7.79 -14.96
CA PHE A 15 -14.44 -8.25 -16.24
C PHE A 15 -13.11 -7.56 -16.53
N ASN A 16 -12.10 -8.34 -16.89
CA ASN A 16 -10.80 -7.85 -17.35
C ASN A 16 -10.07 -6.93 -16.35
N GLN A 17 -10.32 -7.09 -15.06
CA GLN A 17 -9.64 -6.35 -13.98
C GLN A 17 -8.45 -7.16 -13.43
N VAL A 18 -7.39 -7.27 -14.23
CA VAL A 18 -6.18 -8.02 -13.84
C VAL A 18 -5.40 -7.36 -12.71
N GLY A 19 -5.59 -6.07 -12.46
CA GLY A 19 -4.89 -5.34 -11.39
C GLY A 19 -5.09 -5.94 -10.01
N GLY A 20 -6.31 -6.40 -9.67
CA GLY A 20 -6.55 -7.08 -8.40
C GLY A 20 -5.75 -8.38 -8.26
N LEU A 21 -5.59 -9.14 -9.36
CA LEU A 21 -4.77 -10.35 -9.39
C LEU A 21 -3.28 -10.02 -9.26
N CYS A 22 -2.81 -8.97 -9.92
CA CYS A 22 -1.43 -8.49 -9.81
C CYS A 22 -1.10 -8.07 -8.37
N THR A 23 -1.97 -7.30 -7.73
CA THR A 23 -1.84 -6.92 -6.33
C THR A 23 -1.80 -8.14 -5.42
N LEU A 24 -2.70 -9.11 -5.62
CA LEU A 24 -2.71 -10.36 -4.85
C LEU A 24 -1.38 -11.10 -4.97
N CYS A 25 -0.90 -11.33 -6.19
CA CYS A 25 0.36 -12.03 -6.44
C CYS A 25 1.57 -11.27 -5.87
N PHE A 26 1.57 -9.94 -5.93
CA PHE A 26 2.61 -9.12 -5.33
C PHE A 26 2.65 -9.28 -3.80
N LEU A 27 1.51 -9.15 -3.12
CA LEU A 27 1.42 -9.31 -1.68
C LEU A 27 1.76 -10.75 -1.24
N GLU A 28 1.43 -11.74 -2.06
CA GLU A 28 1.82 -13.13 -1.85
C GLU A 28 3.34 -13.34 -1.94
N GLN A 29 4.00 -12.73 -2.95
CA GLN A 29 5.47 -12.77 -3.03
C GLN A 29 6.14 -12.11 -1.82
N VAL A 30 5.59 -11.00 -1.34
CA VAL A 30 6.08 -10.30 -0.14
C VAL A 30 5.93 -11.18 1.10
N ASP A 31 4.77 -11.81 1.31
CA ASP A 31 4.55 -12.70 2.45
C ASP A 31 5.51 -13.90 2.44
N ASN A 32 5.75 -14.48 1.26
CA ASN A 32 6.71 -15.56 1.06
C ASN A 32 8.16 -15.12 1.28
N LEU A 33 8.51 -13.88 0.92
CA LEU A 33 9.83 -13.31 1.24
C LEU A 33 10.01 -13.13 2.75
N ILE A 34 8.97 -12.63 3.44
CA ILE A 34 8.96 -12.43 4.89
C ILE A 34 9.10 -13.77 5.63
N ASN A 35 8.48 -14.84 5.12
CA ASN A 35 8.65 -16.22 5.55
C ASN A 35 8.59 -16.46 7.08
N GLN A 36 7.72 -15.74 7.78
CA GLN A 36 7.55 -15.84 9.24
C GLN A 36 6.14 -16.33 9.59
N ASN A 37 5.76 -17.52 9.10
CA ASN A 37 4.44 -18.12 9.36
C ASN A 37 3.29 -17.12 9.08
N HIS A 38 3.30 -16.57 7.86
CA HIS A 38 2.33 -15.58 7.37
C HIS A 38 2.17 -14.36 8.28
N LEU A 39 3.25 -13.93 8.96
CA LEU A 39 3.22 -12.79 9.88
C LEU A 39 2.70 -11.52 9.20
N PHE A 40 3.07 -11.29 7.94
CA PHE A 40 2.58 -10.15 7.16
C PHE A 40 1.07 -10.17 7.00
N LYS A 41 0.49 -11.27 6.49
CA LYS A 41 -0.96 -11.44 6.36
C LYS A 41 -1.69 -11.34 7.71
N ARG A 42 -1.16 -11.99 8.75
CA ARG A 42 -1.73 -11.92 10.12
C ARG A 42 -1.72 -10.49 10.67
N SER A 43 -0.68 -9.72 10.37
CA SER A 43 -0.58 -8.30 10.74
C SER A 43 -1.56 -7.44 9.95
N ILE A 44 -1.70 -7.67 8.65
CA ILE A 44 -2.73 -7.02 7.82
C ILE A 44 -4.12 -7.25 8.41
N ILE A 45 -4.46 -8.48 8.81
CA ILE A 45 -5.76 -8.79 9.42
C ILE A 45 -5.98 -7.97 10.69
N LEU A 46 -4.99 -7.95 11.60
CA LEU A 46 -5.09 -7.21 12.86
C LEU A 46 -5.23 -5.69 12.62
N VAL A 47 -4.38 -5.12 11.76
CA VAL A 47 -4.41 -3.69 11.45
C VAL A 47 -5.72 -3.31 10.75
N LYS A 48 -6.22 -4.14 9.82
CA LYS A 48 -7.55 -3.96 9.19
C LYS A 48 -8.66 -3.98 10.23
N ALA A 49 -8.64 -4.94 11.16
CA ALA A 49 -9.64 -5.01 12.22
C ALA A 49 -9.63 -3.75 13.09
N TRP A 50 -8.45 -3.27 13.51
CA TRP A 50 -8.33 -2.03 14.26
C TRP A 50 -8.82 -0.82 13.45
N CYS A 51 -8.39 -0.68 12.18
CA CYS A 51 -8.82 0.41 11.30
C CYS A 51 -10.32 0.42 11.02
N PHE A 52 -10.96 -0.75 10.98
CA PHE A 52 -12.38 -0.88 10.68
C PHE A 52 -13.26 -0.71 11.92
N TYR A 53 -12.95 -1.43 13.00
CA TYR A 53 -13.80 -1.47 14.19
C TYR A 53 -13.50 -0.36 15.19
N GLU A 54 -12.23 -0.04 15.41
CA GLU A 54 -11.81 0.91 16.44
C GLU A 54 -11.75 2.34 15.89
N SER A 55 -10.86 2.60 14.92
CA SER A 55 -10.65 3.96 14.43
C SER A 55 -11.60 4.40 13.30
N ARG A 56 -12.31 3.46 12.67
CA ARG A 56 -13.27 3.72 11.58
C ARG A 56 -12.69 4.51 10.41
N ILE A 57 -11.44 4.19 10.02
CA ILE A 57 -10.71 4.85 8.93
C ILE A 57 -10.59 4.00 7.66
N LEU A 58 -11.22 2.82 7.60
CA LEU A 58 -11.16 1.90 6.46
C LEU A 58 -12.48 1.89 5.69
N GLY A 59 -12.44 2.20 4.39
CA GLY A 59 -13.62 2.12 3.51
C GLY A 59 -13.62 3.19 2.41
N ALA A 60 -13.00 2.89 1.26
CA ALA A 60 -12.87 3.84 0.16
C ALA A 60 -14.20 4.44 -0.35
N HIS A 61 -15.29 3.66 -0.35
CA HIS A 61 -16.62 4.15 -0.73
C HIS A 61 -17.17 5.23 0.20
N HIS A 62 -16.65 5.34 1.42
CA HIS A 62 -17.04 6.33 2.42
C HIS A 62 -16.02 7.49 2.52
N GLY A 63 -15.15 7.66 1.53
CA GLY A 63 -14.13 8.71 1.56
C GLY A 63 -12.97 8.42 2.53
N LEU A 64 -12.75 7.14 2.88
CA LEU A 64 -11.72 6.70 3.82
C LEU A 64 -10.59 5.92 3.11
N ILE A 65 -9.65 5.36 3.89
CA ILE A 65 -8.51 4.60 3.37
C ILE A 65 -9.02 3.34 2.65
N SER A 66 -8.44 3.04 1.49
CA SER A 66 -8.75 1.81 0.76
C SER A 66 -8.01 0.61 1.37
N THR A 67 -8.55 -0.61 1.17
CA THR A 67 -7.91 -1.84 1.64
C THR A 67 -6.47 -1.98 1.13
N TYR A 68 -6.26 -1.71 -0.16
CA TYR A 68 -4.93 -1.83 -0.75
C TYR A 68 -3.96 -0.73 -0.26
N ALA A 69 -4.44 0.50 -0.04
CA ALA A 69 -3.64 1.53 0.61
C ALA A 69 -3.17 1.05 1.99
N LEU A 70 -4.09 0.56 2.84
CA LEU A 70 -3.74 0.07 4.18
C LEU A 70 -2.74 -1.08 4.14
N GLU A 71 -2.91 -2.03 3.23
CA GLU A 71 -1.98 -3.15 3.04
C GLU A 71 -0.58 -2.66 2.63
N THR A 72 -0.52 -1.63 1.79
CA THR A 72 0.75 -0.98 1.38
C THR A 72 1.41 -0.23 2.53
N LEU A 73 0.64 0.42 3.41
CA LEU A 73 1.16 1.03 4.63
C LEU A 73 1.76 -0.03 5.57
N VAL A 74 1.08 -1.15 5.78
CA VAL A 74 1.60 -2.26 6.59
C VAL A 74 2.88 -2.81 5.94
N LEU A 75 2.91 -2.98 4.62
CA LEU A 75 4.11 -3.39 3.91
C LEU A 75 5.27 -2.42 4.12
N TYR A 76 5.02 -1.11 4.09
CA TYR A 76 6.04 -0.12 4.34
C TYR A 76 6.66 -0.25 5.75
N ILE A 77 5.86 -0.59 6.76
CA ILE A 77 6.36 -0.91 8.11
C ILE A 77 7.28 -2.14 8.08
N PHE A 78 6.89 -3.23 7.41
CA PHE A 78 7.80 -4.37 7.24
C PHE A 78 9.07 -4.01 6.49
N HIS A 79 8.96 -3.14 5.50
CA HIS A 79 10.06 -2.68 4.68
C HIS A 79 11.11 -1.92 5.50
N VAL A 80 10.66 -0.92 6.26
CA VAL A 80 11.54 -0.03 7.05
C VAL A 80 12.12 -0.75 8.26
N PHE A 81 11.35 -1.56 8.98
CA PHE A 81 11.83 -2.24 10.19
C PHE A 81 12.48 -3.61 9.92
N ASN A 82 12.77 -3.92 8.65
CA ASN A 82 13.46 -5.14 8.21
C ASN A 82 12.89 -6.44 8.78
N ASN A 83 11.56 -6.53 8.90
CA ASN A 83 10.87 -7.72 9.41
C ASN A 83 11.32 -8.18 10.83
N CYS A 84 11.84 -7.26 11.65
CA CYS A 84 12.23 -7.53 13.04
C CYS A 84 11.02 -7.36 13.98
N PHE A 85 10.02 -8.23 13.88
CA PHE A 85 8.84 -8.20 14.74
C PHE A 85 8.60 -9.52 15.46
N THR A 86 8.13 -9.42 16.70
CA THR A 86 7.74 -10.56 17.55
C THR A 86 6.36 -11.09 17.18
N GLY A 87 5.49 -10.25 16.61
CA GLY A 87 4.15 -10.63 16.22
C GLY A 87 3.28 -9.48 15.71
N PRO A 88 2.02 -9.76 15.32
CA PRO A 88 1.11 -8.76 14.74
C PRO A 88 0.88 -7.52 15.60
N LEU A 89 0.88 -7.67 16.93
CA LEU A 89 0.66 -6.55 17.84
C LEU A 89 1.82 -5.54 17.80
N GLU A 90 3.06 -6.03 17.67
CA GLU A 90 4.22 -5.15 17.51
C GLU A 90 4.16 -4.40 16.18
N VAL A 91 3.72 -5.08 15.11
CA VAL A 91 3.49 -4.42 13.82
C VAL A 91 2.43 -3.33 13.93
N LEU A 92 1.31 -3.58 14.62
CA LEU A 92 0.30 -2.55 14.89
C LEU A 92 0.87 -1.38 15.69
N TYR A 93 1.66 -1.64 16.73
CA TYR A 93 2.34 -0.59 17.50
C TYR A 93 3.22 0.28 16.60
N ARG A 94 4.11 -0.33 15.80
CA ARG A 94 5.00 0.39 14.88
C ARG A 94 4.24 1.13 13.79
N PHE A 95 3.14 0.56 13.30
CA PHE A 95 2.25 1.22 12.35
C PHE A 95 1.68 2.52 12.92
N LEU A 96 1.15 2.49 14.15
CA LEU A 96 0.59 3.65 14.82
C LEU A 96 1.68 4.70 15.13
N GLU A 97 2.80 4.26 15.70
CA GLU A 97 3.94 5.10 16.04
C GLU A 97 4.49 5.81 14.78
N PHE A 98 4.71 5.08 13.70
CA PHE A 98 5.29 5.64 12.48
C PHE A 98 4.32 6.61 11.78
N PHE A 99 3.09 6.18 11.49
CA PHE A 99 2.17 6.99 10.68
C PHE A 99 1.48 8.13 11.43
N SER A 100 1.52 8.14 12.77
CA SER A 100 1.13 9.32 13.55
C SER A 100 2.16 10.46 13.44
N ASN A 101 3.41 10.15 13.11
CA ASN A 101 4.50 11.12 12.95
C ASN A 101 4.84 11.43 11.49
N PHE A 102 4.23 10.74 10.52
CA PHE A 102 4.48 10.97 9.10
C PHE A 102 3.86 12.29 8.63
N ASP A 103 4.66 13.17 8.02
CA ASP A 103 4.21 14.49 7.53
C ASP A 103 3.48 14.35 6.16
N TRP A 104 2.21 13.96 6.22
CA TRP A 104 1.33 13.80 5.06
C TRP A 104 1.09 15.08 4.26
N GLU A 105 1.34 16.26 4.86
CA GLU A 105 1.18 17.54 4.17
C GLU A 105 2.35 17.85 3.24
N LYS A 106 3.53 17.29 3.53
CA LYS A 106 4.74 17.50 2.72
C LYS A 106 5.15 16.30 1.89
N PHE A 107 4.74 15.09 2.26
CA PHE A 107 5.24 13.87 1.61
C PHE A 107 4.14 12.95 1.10
N CYS A 108 4.43 12.31 -0.03
CA CYS A 108 3.79 11.08 -0.45
C CYS A 108 4.59 9.89 0.08
N LEU A 109 3.92 8.83 0.51
CA LEU A 109 4.58 7.59 0.87
C LEU A 109 4.82 6.72 -0.38
N SER A 110 6.02 6.16 -0.53
CA SER A 110 6.31 5.11 -1.52
C SER A 110 7.20 4.04 -0.90
N LEU A 111 7.28 2.84 -1.50
CA LEU A 111 8.24 1.81 -1.05
C LEU A 111 9.71 2.20 -1.31
N TRP A 112 9.97 3.19 -2.16
CA TRP A 112 11.30 3.78 -2.33
C TRP A 112 11.64 4.80 -1.25
N GLY A 113 10.65 5.18 -0.44
CA GLY A 113 10.75 6.16 0.64
C GLY A 113 9.80 7.35 0.46
N PRO A 114 9.84 8.33 1.39
CA PRO A 114 9.02 9.53 1.32
C PRO A 114 9.37 10.36 0.07
N VAL A 115 8.37 10.80 -0.69
CA VAL A 115 8.55 11.66 -1.86
C VAL A 115 8.00 13.05 -1.52
N PRO A 116 8.81 14.12 -1.50
CA PRO A 116 8.31 15.46 -1.29
C PRO A 116 7.24 15.82 -2.32
N ILE A 117 6.10 16.35 -1.88
CA ILE A 117 5.03 16.78 -2.78
C ILE A 117 5.53 17.89 -3.72
N SER A 118 6.46 18.72 -3.25
CA SER A 118 7.11 19.76 -4.05
C SER A 118 8.01 19.22 -5.18
N SER A 119 8.39 17.93 -5.16
CA SER A 119 9.19 17.30 -6.22
C SER A 119 8.33 16.65 -7.31
N LEU A 120 7.00 16.71 -7.21
CA LEU A 120 6.12 16.21 -8.27
C LEU A 120 6.22 17.10 -9.52
N PRO A 121 6.28 16.52 -10.74
CA PRO A 121 6.03 15.11 -11.08
C PRO A 121 7.28 14.20 -11.10
N ASP A 122 8.47 14.71 -10.76
CA ASP A 122 9.75 13.96 -10.88
C ASP A 122 9.87 12.79 -9.89
N MET A 123 9.09 12.80 -8.81
CA MET A 123 8.96 11.70 -7.83
C MET A 123 10.29 11.22 -7.21
N THR A 124 11.22 12.13 -6.95
CA THR A 124 12.47 11.78 -6.28
C THR A 124 12.18 11.42 -4.82
N ALA A 125 12.40 10.17 -4.45
CA ALA A 125 12.20 9.68 -3.08
C ALA A 125 13.43 9.98 -2.21
N GLU A 126 13.18 10.41 -0.99
CA GLU A 126 14.14 10.36 0.10
C GLU A 126 14.32 8.91 0.57
N PRO A 127 15.47 8.54 1.14
CA PRO A 127 15.68 7.22 1.70
C PRO A 127 14.57 6.85 2.71
N PRO A 128 14.04 5.60 2.72
CA PRO A 128 13.04 5.17 3.71
C PRO A 128 13.54 5.23 5.17
N ARG A 129 14.86 5.30 5.34
CA ARG A 129 15.56 5.37 6.63
C ARG A 129 16.75 6.31 6.52
N MET A 130 17.04 7.02 7.60
CA MET A 130 18.21 7.90 7.71
C MET A 130 19.43 7.22 8.32
N ASP A 131 19.26 6.03 8.90
CA ASP A 131 20.35 5.23 9.44
C ASP A 131 20.85 4.21 8.42
N THR A 132 21.92 3.48 8.79
CA THR A 132 22.54 2.45 7.93
C THR A 132 21.84 1.10 8.02
N GLY A 133 20.58 1.07 8.49
CA GLY A 133 19.83 -0.16 8.64
C GLY A 133 19.46 -0.77 7.29
N GLU A 134 19.43 -2.09 7.21
CA GLU A 134 18.96 -2.79 6.01
C GLU A 134 17.44 -2.66 5.87
N LEU A 135 16.98 -2.64 4.62
CA LEU A 135 15.58 -2.66 4.26
C LEU A 135 15.19 -4.07 3.81
N LEU A 136 13.96 -4.48 4.12
CA LEU A 136 13.47 -5.83 3.76
C LEU A 136 13.42 -6.04 2.24
N LEU A 137 12.99 -5.02 1.50
CA LEU A 137 12.75 -5.14 0.06
C LEU A 137 13.94 -4.52 -0.68
N THR A 138 14.73 -5.35 -1.34
CA THR A 138 15.84 -4.85 -2.16
C THR A 138 15.29 -4.16 -3.41
N LYS A 139 16.08 -3.25 -3.98
CA LYS A 139 15.78 -2.64 -5.30
C LYS A 139 15.48 -3.70 -6.36
N ALA A 140 16.29 -4.76 -6.42
CA ALA A 140 16.11 -5.85 -7.37
C ALA A 140 14.79 -6.63 -7.15
N PHE A 141 14.32 -6.75 -5.91
CA PHE A 141 13.02 -7.35 -5.61
C PHE A 141 11.87 -6.46 -6.09
N LEU A 142 11.92 -5.16 -5.79
CA LEU A 142 10.90 -4.19 -6.21
C LEU A 142 10.83 -4.08 -7.74
N ASP A 143 11.98 -3.98 -8.42
CA ASP A 143 12.05 -3.93 -9.88
C ASP A 143 11.46 -5.19 -10.52
N ARG A 144 11.74 -6.37 -9.96
CA ARG A 144 11.18 -7.64 -10.42
C ARG A 144 9.67 -7.70 -10.22
N CYS A 145 9.17 -7.27 -9.06
CA CYS A 145 7.74 -7.21 -8.78
C CYS A 145 7.02 -6.26 -9.74
N ASN A 146 7.60 -5.09 -9.99
CA ASN A 146 7.05 -4.13 -10.94
C ASN A 146 7.06 -4.69 -12.38
N HIS A 147 8.11 -5.42 -12.78
CA HIS A 147 8.13 -6.08 -14.08
C HIS A 147 7.06 -7.18 -14.22
N LEU A 148 6.87 -8.00 -13.18
CA LEU A 148 5.93 -9.14 -13.22
C LEU A 148 4.47 -8.73 -13.03
N TYR A 149 4.22 -7.72 -12.19
CA TYR A 149 2.90 -7.35 -11.70
C TYR A 149 2.50 -5.92 -12.03
N GLY A 150 3.40 -5.12 -12.58
CA GLY A 150 3.07 -3.79 -13.09
C GLY A 150 2.05 -3.90 -14.20
N VAL A 151 0.87 -3.33 -13.98
CA VAL A 151 -0.20 -3.36 -14.98
C VAL A 151 0.00 -2.19 -15.92
N MET A 152 0.45 -2.50 -17.14
CA MET A 152 0.44 -1.52 -18.24
C MET A 152 -1.02 -1.16 -18.57
N PRO A 153 -1.42 0.13 -18.56
CA PRO A 153 -2.75 0.51 -19.00
C PRO A 153 -2.87 0.14 -20.48
N ARG A 154 -3.75 -0.81 -20.83
CA ARG A 154 -3.99 -1.19 -22.23
C ARG A 154 -4.92 -0.21 -22.96
N THR A 155 -5.68 0.60 -22.23
CA THR A 155 -6.46 1.71 -22.78
C THR A 155 -5.61 2.98 -22.81
N GLN A 156 -5.56 3.64 -23.97
CA GLN A 156 -4.87 4.91 -24.19
C GLN A 156 -5.29 6.03 -23.21
N GLU A 157 -6.38 5.88 -22.47
CA GLU A 157 -6.90 6.90 -21.55
C GLU A 157 -6.00 7.21 -20.33
N ASN A 158 -5.09 6.30 -19.95
CA ASN A 158 -4.24 6.47 -18.75
C ASN A 158 -2.73 6.34 -19.00
N GLN A 159 -2.29 6.14 -20.24
CA GLN A 159 -0.87 6.19 -20.61
C GLN A 159 -0.43 7.66 -20.66
N GLY A 160 -0.10 8.23 -19.49
CA GLY A 160 0.46 9.58 -19.40
C GLY A 160 -0.20 10.52 -18.40
N GLN A 161 -1.20 10.09 -17.64
CA GLN A 161 -1.71 10.92 -16.54
C GLN A 161 -0.65 11.02 -15.43
N PRO A 162 -0.26 12.24 -15.02
CA PRO A 162 0.66 12.44 -13.92
C PRO A 162 0.01 12.01 -12.60
N PHE A 163 0.84 11.69 -11.60
CA PHE A 163 0.32 11.44 -10.25
C PHE A 163 -0.33 12.70 -9.70
N VAL A 164 -1.53 12.55 -9.17
CA VAL A 164 -2.29 13.64 -8.57
C VAL A 164 -2.27 13.47 -7.05
N SER A 165 -1.63 14.41 -6.37
CA SER A 165 -1.62 14.50 -4.91
C SER A 165 -2.96 15.02 -4.37
N LYS A 166 -3.26 14.60 -3.14
CA LYS A 166 -4.43 14.99 -2.35
C LYS A 166 -3.98 15.14 -0.88
N HIS A 167 -4.82 14.77 0.08
CA HIS A 167 -4.53 14.91 1.53
C HIS A 167 -3.81 13.70 2.13
N PHE A 168 -3.99 12.52 1.52
CA PHE A 168 -3.38 11.28 1.95
C PHE A 168 -2.81 10.63 0.69
N ASN A 169 -1.49 10.53 0.61
CA ASN A 169 -0.78 10.24 -0.63
C ASN A 169 0.07 8.99 -0.45
N VAL A 170 -0.34 7.90 -1.09
CA VAL A 170 0.40 6.64 -1.12
C VAL A 170 0.58 6.26 -2.58
N ILE A 171 1.83 6.23 -3.03
CA ILE A 171 2.21 5.85 -4.38
C ILE A 171 2.10 4.33 -4.50
N ASP A 172 1.30 3.88 -5.48
CA ASP A 172 1.12 2.47 -5.77
C ASP A 172 2.44 1.81 -6.23
N PRO A 173 2.91 0.75 -5.54
CA PRO A 173 4.14 0.04 -5.89
C PRO A 173 4.16 -0.55 -7.31
N LEU A 174 3.00 -0.87 -7.87
CA LEU A 174 2.84 -1.50 -9.18
C LEU A 174 2.44 -0.48 -10.26
N ARG A 175 2.12 0.76 -9.88
CA ARG A 175 1.70 1.81 -10.81
C ARG A 175 1.95 3.22 -10.27
N ALA A 176 3.15 3.75 -10.49
CA ALA A 176 3.61 5.01 -9.88
C ALA A 176 2.67 6.23 -10.05
N ASN A 177 1.87 6.31 -11.11
CA ASN A 177 0.89 7.39 -11.29
C ASN A 177 -0.44 7.21 -10.52
N ASN A 178 -0.61 6.09 -9.82
CA ASN A 178 -1.80 5.78 -9.05
C ASN A 178 -1.61 6.17 -7.59
N ASN A 179 -2.41 7.12 -7.12
CA ASN A 179 -2.51 7.45 -5.70
C ASN A 179 -3.52 6.52 -5.02
N LEU A 180 -3.05 5.59 -4.20
CA LEU A 180 -3.91 4.66 -3.43
C LEU A 180 -4.77 5.37 -2.39
N GLY A 181 -4.35 6.59 -2.00
CA GLY A 181 -5.04 7.46 -1.06
C GLY A 181 -6.09 8.38 -1.67
N ARG A 182 -6.32 8.33 -2.99
CA ARG A 182 -7.24 9.24 -3.71
C ARG A 182 -8.67 9.32 -3.16
N SER A 183 -9.14 8.24 -2.52
CA SER A 183 -10.48 8.19 -1.92
C SER A 183 -10.59 9.06 -0.67
N VAL A 184 -9.51 9.30 0.06
CA VAL A 184 -9.53 10.00 1.35
C VAL A 184 -9.91 11.46 1.16
N SER A 185 -10.96 11.93 1.85
CA SER A 185 -11.40 13.33 1.83
C SER A 185 -11.24 13.97 3.21
N LYS A 186 -10.99 15.30 3.24
CA LYS A 186 -11.19 16.09 4.46
C LYS A 186 -12.70 16.35 4.60
N GLY A 187 -13.26 15.98 5.75
CA GLY A 187 -14.65 16.30 6.14
C GLY A 187 -14.74 17.69 6.73
#